data_AF-A0A1A8EMQ8-F1
#
_entry.id   AF-A0A1A8EMQ8-F1
#
_cell.length_a   1.000
_cell.length_b   1.000
_cell.length_c   1.000
_cell.angle_alpha   90.00
_cell.angle_beta   90.00
_cell.angle_gamma   90.00
#
_symmetry.space_group_name_H-M   'P 1'
#
loop_
_entity.id
_entity.type
_entity.pdbx_description
1 polymer ?
#
loop_
_entity_poly.entity_id
_entity_poly.type
_entity_poly.pdbx_seq_one_letter_code
_entity_poly.pdbx_strand_id
1 'polypeptide(L)'
;MTGVNNGVVTKLRGDRCYVLGIHCMAHKLELSFSDGIRKNVMVRKVEDLLSGLYTLYHKSGVNRASLKDHFRELHLKPLMPTRIGGTRW
;
A
#
# COMPACT_ATOMS: atom_id res chain seq x y z
N MET A 1 -12.30 -2.11 5.01
CA MET A 1 -13.70 -2.14 4.51
C MET A 1 -14.25 -0.73 4.27
N THR A 2 -14.96 -0.46 3.16
CA THR A 2 -15.82 0.74 3.08
C THR A 2 -16.93 0.62 4.13
N GLY A 3 -17.19 1.69 4.87
CA GLY A 3 -18.19 1.67 5.95
C GLY A 3 -19.59 1.41 5.41
N VAL A 4 -20.37 0.56 6.10
CA VAL A 4 -21.75 0.18 5.73
C VAL A 4 -22.63 1.42 5.49
N ASN A 5 -22.38 2.49 6.23
CA ASN A 5 -23.18 3.72 6.18
C ASN A 5 -22.65 4.77 5.18
N ASN A 6 -21.39 4.65 4.74
CA ASN A 6 -20.72 5.64 3.88
C ASN A 6 -20.30 5.08 2.51
N GLY A 7 -20.64 3.83 2.22
CA GLY A 7 -20.38 3.20 0.93
C GLY A 7 -21.17 3.85 -0.21
N VAL A 8 -20.60 3.83 -1.42
CA VAL A 8 -21.22 4.38 -2.63
C VAL A 8 -22.60 3.78 -2.89
N VAL A 9 -22.73 2.45 -2.74
CA VAL A 9 -24.02 1.75 -2.90
C VAL A 9 -25.05 2.23 -1.89
N THR A 10 -24.66 2.45 -0.64
CA THR A 10 -25.56 2.94 0.42
C THR A 10 -26.09 4.33 0.09
N LYS A 11 -25.24 5.23 -0.43
CA LYS A 11 -25.64 6.56 -0.87
C LYS A 11 -26.60 6.51 -2.06
N LEU A 12 -26.29 5.68 -3.07
CA LEU A 12 -27.13 5.51 -4.25
C LEU A 12 -28.51 4.92 -3.92
N ARG A 13 -28.60 4.08 -2.89
CA ARG A 13 -29.87 3.52 -2.41
C ARG A 13 -30.78 4.54 -1.73
N GLY A 14 -30.24 5.65 -1.24
CA GLY A 14 -31.05 6.75 -0.67
C GLY A 14 -32.01 7.34 -1.70
N ASP A 15 -31.55 7.49 -2.94
CA ASP A 15 -32.37 8.04 -4.04
C ASP A 15 -33.03 6.94 -4.88
N ARG A 16 -32.40 5.76 -4.98
CA ARG A 16 -32.82 4.66 -5.87
C ARG A 16 -32.73 3.32 -5.15
N CYS A 17 -33.84 2.89 -4.54
CA CYS A 17 -33.90 1.66 -3.75
C CYS A 17 -33.55 0.37 -4.53
N TYR A 18 -33.64 0.37 -5.85
CA TYR A 18 -33.37 -0.80 -6.71
C TYR A 18 -31.89 -1.05 -7.01
N VAL A 19 -30.97 -0.21 -6.51
CA VAL A 19 -29.54 -0.37 -6.78
C VAL A 19 -28.96 -1.59 -6.05
N LEU A 20 -28.35 -2.49 -6.82
CA LEU A 20 -27.64 -3.66 -6.30
C LEU A 20 -26.14 -3.37 -6.14
N GLY A 21 -25.62 -3.62 -4.94
CA GLY A 21 -24.19 -3.53 -4.66
C GLY A 21 -23.51 -4.86 -4.90
N ILE A 22 -22.89 -5.02 -6.07
CA ILE A 22 -22.06 -6.18 -6.37
C ILE A 22 -20.62 -5.82 -6.04
N HIS A 23 -19.96 -6.67 -5.25
CA HIS A 23 -18.56 -6.50 -4.89
C HIS A 23 -17.71 -7.59 -5.54
N CYS A 24 -16.54 -7.21 -6.06
CA CYS A 24 -15.54 -8.18 -6.49
C CYS A 24 -15.02 -8.97 -5.28
N MET A 25 -15.14 -10.31 -5.33
CA MET A 25 -14.68 -11.18 -4.26
C MET A 25 -13.17 -11.11 -4.06
N ALA A 26 -12.39 -11.00 -5.15
CA ALA A 26 -10.94 -10.84 -5.07
C ALA A 26 -10.54 -9.57 -4.31
N HIS A 27 -11.20 -8.44 -4.60
CA HIS A 27 -10.96 -7.19 -3.89
C HIS A 27 -11.42 -7.25 -2.43
N LYS A 28 -12.56 -7.88 -2.13
CA LYS A 28 -12.97 -8.10 -0.73
C LYS A 28 -11.96 -8.94 0.06
N LEU A 29 -11.42 -9.98 -0.56
CA LEU A 29 -10.42 -10.83 0.06
C LEU A 29 -9.14 -10.03 0.34
N GLU A 30 -8.62 -9.29 -0.64
CA GLU A 30 -7.46 -8.40 -0.51
C GLU A 30 -7.63 -7.39 0.64
N LEU A 31 -8.81 -6.74 0.72
CA LEU A 31 -9.13 -5.83 1.82
C LEU A 31 -9.16 -6.53 3.17
N SER A 32 -9.71 -7.75 3.25
CA SER A 32 -9.78 -8.50 4.51
C SER A 32 -8.40 -8.89 5.04
N PHE A 33 -7.48 -9.29 4.14
CA PHE A 33 -6.08 -9.54 4.50
C PHE A 33 -5.39 -8.26 4.94
N SER A 34 -5.56 -7.17 4.20
CA SER A 34 -5.00 -5.86 4.55
C SER A 34 -5.48 -5.37 5.91
N ASP A 35 -6.78 -5.51 6.20
CA ASP A 35 -7.37 -5.14 7.50
C ASP A 35 -6.83 -6.04 8.64
N GLY A 36 -6.59 -7.33 8.38
CA GLY A 36 -5.97 -8.25 9.33
C GLY A 36 -4.52 -7.90 9.63
N ILE A 37 -3.73 -7.65 8.58
CA ILE A 37 -2.32 -7.25 8.67
C ILE A 37 -2.16 -5.96 9.48
N ARG A 38 -3.00 -4.96 9.23
CA ARG A 38 -3.00 -3.67 9.94
C ARG A 38 -3.22 -3.78 11.45
N LYS A 39 -3.89 -4.83 11.93
CA LYS A 39 -4.08 -5.04 13.37
C LYS A 39 -2.80 -5.48 14.07
N ASN A 40 -1.83 -6.02 13.33
CA ASN A 40 -0.54 -6.43 13.88
C ASN A 40 0.43 -5.25 13.93
N VAL A 41 0.80 -4.84 15.14
CA VAL A 41 1.72 -3.71 15.38
C VAL A 41 3.11 -3.95 14.77
N MET A 42 3.61 -5.19 14.78
CA MET A 42 4.92 -5.49 14.22
C MET A 42 4.93 -5.35 12.71
N VAL A 43 3.86 -5.81 12.04
CA VAL A 43 3.78 -5.66 10.58
C VAL A 43 3.69 -4.18 10.18
N ARG A 44 2.93 -3.37 10.93
CA ARG A 44 2.89 -1.92 10.70
C ARG A 44 4.26 -1.26 10.82
N LYS A 45 5.05 -1.60 11.84
CA LYS A 45 6.41 -1.05 12.01
C LYS A 45 7.30 -1.39 10.82
N VAL A 46 7.20 -2.63 10.30
CA VAL A 46 7.95 -3.07 9.13
C VAL A 46 7.47 -2.34 7.86
N GLU A 47 6.16 -2.20 7.67
CA GLU A 47 5.58 -1.44 6.55
C GLU A 47 6.01 0.03 6.57
N ASP A 48 5.98 0.67 7.75
CA ASP A 48 6.38 2.07 7.91
C ASP A 48 7.88 2.24 7.59
N LEU A 49 8.74 1.33 8.08
CA LEU A 49 10.17 1.33 7.78
C LEU A 49 10.44 1.17 6.28
N LEU A 50 9.87 0.14 5.65
CA LEU A 50 10.10 -0.16 4.23
C LEU A 50 9.55 0.95 3.33
N SER A 51 8.38 1.52 3.66
CA SER A 51 7.81 2.67 2.97
C SER A 51 8.64 3.94 3.14
N GLY A 52 9.22 4.14 4.33
CA GLY A 52 10.15 5.20 4.64
C GLY A 52 11.44 5.10 3.81
N LEU A 53 12.05 3.92 3.75
CA LEU A 53 13.23 3.63 2.92
C LEU A 53 12.95 3.87 1.44
N TYR A 54 11.83 3.35 0.92
CA TYR A 54 11.40 3.64 -0.44
C TYR A 54 11.26 5.14 -0.67
N THR A 55 10.58 5.86 0.21
CA THR A 55 10.39 7.31 0.08
C THR A 55 11.73 8.06 0.09
N LEU A 56 12.63 7.72 1.02
CA LEU A 56 13.92 8.36 1.21
C LEU A 56 14.82 8.27 -0.03
N TYR A 57 14.86 7.09 -0.67
CA TYR A 57 15.74 6.82 -1.81
C TYR A 57 15.05 6.91 -3.17
N HIS A 58 13.72 6.92 -3.24
CA HIS A 58 12.99 7.09 -4.49
C HIS A 58 12.71 8.57 -4.79
N LYS A 59 12.36 9.37 -3.78
CA LYS A 59 11.99 10.79 -3.98
C LYS A 59 13.19 11.74 -4.00
N SER A 60 14.31 11.38 -3.38
CA SER A 60 15.53 12.20 -3.37
C SER A 60 16.58 11.64 -4.33
N GLY A 61 16.87 12.37 -5.40
CA GLY A 61 17.94 12.02 -6.35
C GLY A 61 19.32 11.98 -5.70
N VAL A 62 19.58 12.87 -4.74
CA VAL A 62 20.85 12.95 -3.99
C VAL A 62 21.05 11.70 -3.12
N ASN A 63 20.05 11.35 -2.30
CA ASN A 63 20.14 10.15 -1.45
C ASN A 63 20.28 8.88 -2.30
N ARG A 64 19.60 8.86 -3.45
CA ARG A 64 19.69 7.75 -4.40
C ARG A 64 21.08 7.60 -5.01
N ALA A 65 21.69 8.71 -5.44
CA ALA A 65 23.02 8.71 -6.00
C ALA A 65 24.04 8.27 -4.94
N SER A 66 23.98 8.87 -3.75
CA SER A 66 24.82 8.52 -2.62
C SER A 66 24.70 7.03 -2.28
N LEU A 67 23.50 6.45 -2.18
CA LEU A 67 23.35 5.02 -1.90
C LEU A 67 24.04 4.15 -2.97
N LYS A 68 23.92 4.50 -4.25
CA LYS A 68 24.58 3.76 -5.34
C LYS A 68 26.10 3.84 -5.23
N ASP A 69 26.64 4.98 -4.82
CA ASP A 69 28.08 5.16 -4.67
C ASP A 69 28.62 4.27 -3.53
N HIS A 70 27.95 4.22 -2.38
CA HIS A 70 28.29 3.27 -1.31
C HIS A 70 28.25 1.81 -1.77
N PHE A 71 27.27 1.42 -2.59
CA PHE A 71 27.24 0.06 -3.18
C PHE A 71 28.44 -0.21 -4.08
N ARG A 72 28.86 0.78 -4.89
CA ARG A 72 30.05 0.66 -5.75
C ARG A 72 31.34 0.52 -4.95
N GLU A 73 31.49 1.29 -3.88
CA GLU A 73 32.66 1.24 -2.98
C GLU A 73 32.78 -0.14 -2.31
N LEU A 74 31.65 -0.74 -1.94
CA LEU A 74 31.61 -2.10 -1.38
C LEU A 74 31.74 -3.20 -2.44
N HIS A 75 31.93 -2.84 -3.72
CA HIS A 75 31.93 -3.76 -4.86
C HIS A 75 30.67 -4.63 -4.93
N LEU A 76 29.53 -4.09 -4.46
CA LEU A 76 28.23 -4.75 -4.45
C LEU A 76 27.34 -4.23 -5.59
N LYS A 77 26.46 -5.09 -6.09
CA LYS A 77 25.42 -4.69 -7.04
C LYS A 77 24.42 -3.77 -6.33
N PRO A 78 24.14 -2.55 -6.84
CA PRO A 78 23.19 -1.65 -6.21
C PRO A 78 21.78 -2.23 -6.12
N LEU A 79 21.25 -2.28 -4.90
CA LEU A 79 19.87 -2.69 -4.62
C LEU A 79 19.08 -1.47 -4.13
N MET A 80 18.12 -1.05 -4.94
CA MET A 80 17.28 0.11 -4.61
C MET A 80 15.99 -0.35 -3.95
N PRO A 81 15.56 0.29 -2.85
CA PRO A 81 14.24 0.03 -2.28
C PRO A 81 13.14 0.25 -3.31
N THR A 82 12.23 -0.72 -3.43
CA THR A 82 11.04 -0.64 -4.27
C THR A 82 9.82 -0.34 -3.42
N ARG A 83 8.73 0.13 -4.06
CA ARG A 83 7.47 0.34 -3.36
C ARG A 83 7.00 -1.00 -2.80
N ILE A 84 6.67 -1.03 -1.51
CA ILE A 84 5.99 -2.16 -0.89
C ILE A 84 4.47 -1.98 -1.02
N GLY A 85 3.77 -3.05 -1.40
CA GLY A 85 2.34 -3.04 -1.71
C GLY A 85 2.01 -2.34 -3.05
N GLY A 86 0.71 -2.13 -3.30
CA GLY A 86 0.25 -1.32 -4.43
C GLY A 86 -0.33 -2.07 -5.63
N THR A 87 -0.67 -3.36 -5.52
CA THR A 87 -1.66 -3.94 -6.43
C THR A 87 -3.05 -3.40 -6.07
N ARG A 88 -3.29 -2.15 -6.44
CA ARG A 88 -4.64 -1.57 -6.42
C ARG A 88 -5.42 -2.26 -7.55
N TRP A 89 -6.31 -3.18 -7.20
CA TRP A 89 -7.41 -3.57 -8.06
C TRP A 89 -8.51 -2.51 -8.00
#